data_AF-A0A8W8L6M7-F1
#
_entry.id   AF-A0A8W8L6M7-F1
#
_cell.length_a   1.000
_cell.length_b   1.000
_cell.length_c   1.000
_cell.angle_alpha   90.00
_cell.angle_beta   90.00
_cell.angle_gamma   90.00
#
_symmetry.space_group_name_H-M   'P 1'
#
loop_
_entity.id
_entity.type
_entity.pdbx_description
1 polymer ?
#
loop_
_entity_poly.entity_id
_entity_poly.type
_entity_poly.pdbx_seq_one_letter_code
_entity_poly.pdbx_strand_id
1 'polypeptide(L)'
;MHYCTLRAELLMALHDQEVNDICSIDPCHKFTWCVDACIRDKFIDSKRSRELQGFLDGIRRGQEFVLGDLSMVLCDPFSMNTVGLSMMRNLQHCLNNESLPRDSSEIVLLVRMMGLGLGSWDMIDSQLFREPKLESSLFTKFLPMISSLMVEDHTRVLSAKLPEEPPLSATAPSDLFLTFVKENPIASFTTLYYSLQVTRMKDRVAALLCLMIISFLAYLEKMFSAIFFVCCGTYTPKFHRADCRPSWTGTQPNNEHSECVHTIYQQLTDKINAWQPSPATPQEQLDSPLMSVPTPAPL
;
A
#
# COMPACT_ATOMS: atom_id res chain seq x y z
N MET A 1 -5.87 5.54 -12.60
CA MET A 1 -6.09 4.62 -11.47
C MET A 1 -6.57 3.25 -11.93
N HIS A 2 -7.58 3.15 -12.82
CA HIS A 2 -8.13 1.85 -13.30
C HIS A 2 -7.09 0.86 -13.86
N TYR A 3 -6.09 1.33 -14.61
CA TYR A 3 -5.04 0.47 -15.17
C TYR A 3 -4.14 -0.19 -14.10
N CYS A 4 -3.88 0.49 -12.98
CA CYS A 4 -3.04 -0.02 -11.90
C CYS A 4 -3.70 -1.22 -11.21
N THR A 5 -4.97 -1.06 -10.84
CA THR A 5 -5.78 -2.13 -10.25
C THR A 5 -6.02 -3.26 -11.23
N LEU A 6 -6.33 -2.95 -12.50
CA LEU A 6 -6.49 -3.98 -13.53
C LEU A 6 -5.24 -4.85 -13.70
N ARG A 7 -4.04 -4.24 -13.72
CA ARG A 7 -2.78 -4.98 -13.85
C ARG A 7 -2.57 -5.94 -12.66
N ALA A 8 -2.79 -5.47 -11.44
CA ALA A 8 -2.62 -6.28 -10.25
C ALA A 8 -3.65 -7.42 -10.19
N GLU A 9 -4.94 -7.11 -10.42
CA GLU A 9 -6.03 -8.09 -10.40
C GLU A 9 -5.89 -9.14 -11.49
N LEU A 10 -5.55 -8.76 -12.71
CA LEU A 10 -5.36 -9.70 -13.83
C LEU A 10 -4.24 -10.71 -13.53
N LEU A 11 -3.10 -10.24 -13.03
CA LEU A 11 -1.99 -11.12 -12.69
C LEU A 11 -2.34 -12.08 -11.54
N MET A 12 -3.13 -11.63 -10.55
CA MET A 12 -3.59 -12.49 -9.46
C MET A 12 -4.68 -13.46 -9.91
N ALA A 13 -5.58 -13.05 -10.80
CA ALA A 13 -6.56 -13.95 -11.40
C ALA A 13 -5.88 -15.05 -12.23
N LEU A 14 -4.86 -14.72 -13.03
CA LEU A 14 -4.09 -15.70 -13.80
C LEU A 14 -3.30 -16.66 -12.88
N HIS A 15 -2.74 -16.14 -11.79
CA HIS A 15 -2.08 -16.96 -10.76
C HIS A 15 -3.07 -17.94 -10.12
N ASP A 16 -4.24 -17.44 -9.69
CA ASP A 16 -5.27 -18.24 -9.01
C ASP A 16 -5.88 -19.31 -9.95
N GLN A 17 -5.82 -19.11 -11.28
CA GLN A 17 -6.23 -20.07 -12.31
C GLN A 17 -5.07 -20.96 -12.83
N GLU A 18 -3.90 -20.90 -12.20
CA GLU A 18 -2.72 -21.71 -12.54
C GLU A 18 -2.25 -21.58 -14.01
N VAL A 19 -2.46 -20.42 -14.63
CA VAL A 19 -2.03 -20.13 -16.01
C VAL A 19 -0.53 -19.80 -16.05
N ASN A 20 0.29 -20.82 -15.82
CA ASN A 20 1.74 -20.69 -15.65
C ASN A 20 2.48 -20.16 -16.89
N ASP A 21 1.93 -20.36 -18.09
CA ASP A 21 2.52 -19.88 -19.35
C ASP A 21 2.65 -18.35 -19.38
N ILE A 22 1.73 -17.63 -18.73
CA ILE A 22 1.79 -16.17 -18.64
C ILE A 22 2.54 -15.74 -17.38
N CYS A 23 2.25 -16.37 -16.24
CA CYS A 23 2.86 -16.01 -14.96
C CYS A 23 4.38 -16.20 -14.91
N SER A 24 4.92 -17.21 -15.63
CA SER A 24 6.36 -17.46 -15.66
C SER A 24 7.14 -16.46 -16.53
N ILE A 25 6.47 -15.82 -17.49
CA ILE A 25 7.06 -14.86 -18.43
C ILE A 25 6.96 -13.44 -17.88
N ASP A 26 5.88 -13.11 -17.16
CA ASP A 26 5.68 -11.75 -16.63
C ASP A 26 6.69 -11.43 -15.49
N PRO A 27 7.55 -10.41 -15.66
CA PRO A 27 8.59 -10.08 -14.68
C PRO A 27 8.04 -9.52 -13.36
N CYS A 28 6.78 -9.09 -13.34
CA CYS A 28 6.13 -8.47 -12.19
C CYS A 28 5.33 -9.48 -11.36
N HIS A 29 5.03 -10.67 -11.90
CA HIS A 29 4.20 -11.68 -11.23
C HIS A 29 4.61 -11.96 -9.79
N LYS A 30 5.89 -12.25 -9.55
CA LYS A 30 6.41 -12.56 -8.20
C LYS A 30 6.28 -11.38 -7.25
N PHE A 31 6.51 -10.16 -7.76
CA PHE A 31 6.36 -8.94 -6.97
C PHE A 31 4.89 -8.71 -6.61
N THR A 32 3.99 -8.77 -7.60
CA THR A 32 2.54 -8.63 -7.39
C THR A 32 2.01 -9.68 -6.41
N TRP A 33 2.48 -10.92 -6.51
CA TRP A 33 2.09 -11.99 -5.59
C TRP A 33 2.55 -11.72 -4.15
N CYS A 34 3.78 -11.22 -3.98
CA CYS A 34 4.29 -10.81 -2.67
C CYS A 34 3.50 -9.64 -2.08
N VAL A 35 3.15 -8.65 -2.92
CA VAL A 35 2.31 -7.51 -2.53
C VAL A 35 0.89 -7.94 -2.17
N ASP A 36 0.24 -8.82 -2.94
CA ASP A 36 -1.10 -9.34 -2.62
C ASP A 36 -1.12 -10.08 -1.27
N ALA A 37 -0.06 -10.84 -0.97
CA ALA A 37 0.08 -11.44 0.34
C ALA A 37 0.11 -10.37 1.45
N CYS A 38 0.87 -9.28 1.26
CA CYS A 38 0.93 -8.16 2.22
C CYS A 38 -0.43 -7.48 2.40
N ILE A 39 -1.19 -7.33 1.31
CA ILE A 39 -2.53 -6.75 1.32
C ILE A 39 -3.48 -7.59 2.18
N ARG A 40 -3.46 -8.91 2.02
CA ARG A 40 -4.29 -9.83 2.83
C ARG A 40 -3.96 -9.73 4.32
N ASP A 41 -2.67 -9.63 4.66
CA ASP A 41 -2.21 -9.52 6.05
C ASP A 41 -2.31 -8.09 6.61
N LYS A 42 -2.59 -7.11 5.74
CA LYS A 42 -2.64 -5.67 6.06
C LYS A 42 -1.35 -5.17 6.72
N PHE A 43 -0.22 -5.81 6.38
CA PHE A 43 1.09 -5.51 6.92
C PHE A 43 2.20 -6.05 6.02
N ILE A 44 3.31 -5.32 5.97
CA ILE A 44 4.57 -5.78 5.38
C ILE A 44 5.52 -6.12 6.53
N ASP A 45 5.74 -7.42 6.75
CA ASP A 45 6.69 -7.93 7.74
C ASP A 45 8.15 -7.85 7.24
N SER A 46 9.13 -8.09 8.13
CA SER A 46 10.56 -8.03 7.79
C SER A 46 11.02 -9.11 6.78
N LYS A 47 10.30 -10.22 6.63
CA LYS A 47 10.63 -11.24 5.61
C LYS A 47 10.22 -10.72 4.24
N ARG A 48 8.97 -10.30 4.09
CA ARG A 48 8.43 -9.76 2.84
C ARG A 48 9.07 -8.44 2.47
N SER A 49 9.43 -7.60 3.44
CA SER A 49 10.21 -6.38 3.19
C SER A 49 11.53 -6.71 2.47
N ARG A 50 12.27 -7.73 2.92
CA ARG A 50 13.50 -8.16 2.24
C ARG A 50 13.26 -8.73 0.85
N GLU A 51 12.18 -9.48 0.65
CA GLU A 51 11.80 -9.99 -0.67
C GLU A 51 11.44 -8.85 -1.64
N LEU A 52 10.61 -7.90 -1.19
CA LEU A 52 10.20 -6.71 -1.96
C LEU A 52 11.39 -5.82 -2.31
N GLN A 53 12.29 -5.58 -1.34
CA GLN A 53 13.55 -4.88 -1.58
C GLN A 53 14.40 -5.61 -2.63
N GLY A 54 14.52 -6.93 -2.53
CA GLY A 54 15.26 -7.76 -3.49
C GLY A 54 14.69 -7.70 -4.91
N PHE A 55 13.37 -7.61 -5.07
CA PHE A 55 12.75 -7.43 -6.38
C PHE A 55 13.07 -6.06 -6.98
N LEU A 56 13.00 -4.98 -6.19
CA LEU A 56 13.31 -3.63 -6.65
C LEU A 56 14.79 -3.47 -7.01
N ASP A 57 15.69 -4.03 -6.19
CA ASP A 57 17.14 -3.97 -6.44
C ASP A 57 17.60 -4.94 -7.54
N GLY A 58 16.78 -5.96 -7.84
CA GLY A 58 17.05 -6.98 -8.84
C GLY A 58 16.80 -6.54 -10.29
N ILE A 59 16.29 -5.31 -10.51
CA ILE A 59 16.00 -4.78 -11.84
C ILE A 59 17.32 -4.57 -12.60
N ARG A 60 17.47 -5.27 -13.73
CA ARG A 60 18.69 -5.22 -14.54
C ARG A 60 18.71 -3.96 -15.42
N ARG A 61 19.90 -3.42 -15.65
CA ARG A 61 20.11 -2.37 -16.66
C ARG A 61 19.60 -2.85 -18.02
N GLY A 62 18.73 -2.07 -18.66
CA GLY A 62 18.06 -2.44 -19.92
C GLY A 62 16.67 -3.08 -19.76
N GLN A 63 16.24 -3.41 -18.54
CA GLN A 63 14.86 -3.85 -18.21
C GLN A 63 14.15 -2.83 -17.33
N GLU A 64 14.47 -1.54 -17.51
CA GLU A 64 13.96 -0.48 -16.65
C GLU A 64 12.43 -0.33 -16.75
N PHE A 65 11.81 -0.68 -17.87
CA PHE A 65 10.35 -0.71 -18.03
C PHE A 65 9.62 -1.53 -16.96
N VAL A 66 10.27 -2.57 -16.42
CA VAL A 66 9.74 -3.38 -15.30
C VAL A 66 9.50 -2.50 -14.08
N LEU A 67 10.33 -1.50 -13.83
CA LEU A 67 10.14 -0.55 -12.72
C LEU A 67 8.81 0.21 -12.85
N GLY A 68 8.41 0.58 -14.07
CA GLY A 68 7.11 1.22 -14.33
C GLY A 68 5.95 0.29 -13.98
N ASP A 69 6.05 -0.97 -14.37
CA ASP A 69 5.05 -1.99 -14.06
C ASP A 69 4.96 -2.29 -12.55
N LEU A 70 6.10 -2.37 -11.84
CA LEU A 70 6.11 -2.51 -10.38
C LEU A 70 5.49 -1.28 -9.71
N SER A 71 5.80 -0.09 -10.22
CA SER A 71 5.23 1.17 -9.73
C SER A 71 3.72 1.24 -9.95
N MET A 72 3.19 0.67 -11.05
CA MET A 72 1.75 0.52 -11.26
C MET A 72 1.11 -0.37 -10.20
N VAL A 73 1.72 -1.52 -9.90
CA VAL A 73 1.23 -2.43 -8.86
C VAL A 73 1.24 -1.77 -7.49
N LEU A 74 2.27 -0.98 -7.19
CA LEU A 74 2.34 -0.20 -5.94
C LEU A 74 1.31 0.91 -5.86
N CYS A 75 0.96 1.54 -6.99
CA CYS A 75 -0.05 2.60 -7.08
C CYS A 75 -1.48 2.10 -6.80
N ASP A 76 -1.70 0.79 -6.72
CA ASP A 76 -3.01 0.21 -6.43
C ASP A 76 -3.58 0.63 -5.05
N PRO A 77 -4.88 1.02 -4.97
CA PRO A 77 -5.73 1.18 -3.77
C PRO A 77 -5.41 0.33 -2.55
N PHE A 78 -5.14 -0.95 -2.74
CA PHE A 78 -4.91 -1.86 -1.62
C PHE A 78 -3.42 -1.90 -1.26
N SER A 79 -2.54 -1.79 -2.26
CA SER A 79 -1.09 -1.71 -2.09
C SER A 79 -0.66 -0.49 -1.27
N MET A 80 -1.00 0.74 -1.68
CA MET A 80 -0.54 1.92 -0.92
C MET A 80 -1.15 1.96 0.48
N ASN A 81 -2.37 1.45 0.67
CA ASN A 81 -2.99 1.39 1.99
C ASN A 81 -2.23 0.45 2.93
N THR A 82 -1.81 -0.70 2.41
CA THR A 82 -0.97 -1.64 3.15
C THR A 82 0.39 -1.01 3.49
N VAL A 83 1.00 -0.28 2.56
CA VAL A 83 2.27 0.45 2.79
C VAL A 83 2.09 1.53 3.86
N GLY A 84 1.02 2.33 3.81
CA GLY A 84 0.71 3.37 4.79
C GLY A 84 0.44 2.82 6.20
N LEU A 85 -0.34 1.74 6.31
CA LEU A 85 -0.57 1.06 7.59
C LEU A 85 0.72 0.44 8.15
N SER A 86 1.56 -0.14 7.29
CA SER A 86 2.85 -0.70 7.68
C SER A 86 3.82 0.38 8.14
N MET A 87 3.81 1.56 7.51
CA MET A 87 4.62 2.70 7.92
C MET A 87 4.28 3.15 9.33
N MET A 88 2.98 3.32 9.64
CA MET A 88 2.53 3.72 10.97
C MET A 88 2.96 2.73 12.06
N ARG A 89 2.83 1.42 11.78
CA ARG A 89 3.26 0.36 12.71
C ARG A 89 4.77 0.34 12.92
N ASN A 90 5.56 0.49 11.86
CA ASN A 90 7.02 0.51 11.96
C ASN A 90 7.53 1.78 12.67
N LEU A 91 6.91 2.94 12.43
CA LEU A 91 7.21 4.15 13.19
C LEU A 91 6.90 3.96 14.68
N GLN A 92 5.75 3.36 15.02
CA GLN A 92 5.41 3.07 16.41
C GLN A 92 6.36 2.05 17.04
N HIS A 93 6.80 1.05 16.29
CA HIS A 93 7.83 0.11 16.74
C HIS A 93 9.16 0.81 17.01
N CYS A 94 9.59 1.72 16.12
CA CYS A 94 10.81 2.49 16.30
C CYS A 94 10.76 3.35 17.57
N LEU A 95 9.61 3.96 17.84
CA LEU A 95 9.37 4.74 19.06
C LEU A 95 9.47 3.88 20.31
N ASN A 96 8.82 2.71 20.31
CA ASN A 96 8.83 1.80 21.46
C ASN A 96 10.22 1.22 21.75
N ASN A 97 11.06 1.10 20.73
CA ASN A 97 12.42 0.57 20.83
C ASN A 97 13.51 1.66 20.90
N GLU A 98 13.12 2.93 21.00
CA GLU A 98 14.03 4.09 21.01
C GLU A 98 15.02 4.13 19.83
N SER A 99 14.65 3.52 18.70
CA SER A 99 15.46 3.49 17.48
C SER A 99 15.06 4.59 16.52
N LEU A 100 16.02 5.16 15.78
CA LEU A 100 15.72 6.20 14.81
C LEU A 100 15.02 5.62 13.56
N PRO A 101 13.94 6.25 13.04
CA PRO A 101 13.25 5.77 11.85
C PRO A 101 14.13 5.57 10.62
N ARG A 102 15.22 6.34 10.50
CA ARG A 102 16.19 6.26 9.40
C ARG A 102 17.07 5.01 9.42
N ASP A 103 17.20 4.34 10.56
CA ASP A 103 18.06 3.17 10.72
C ASP A 103 17.30 1.87 10.42
N SER A 104 15.96 1.92 10.42
CA SER A 104 15.12 0.79 10.00
C SER A 104 15.09 0.66 8.48
N SER A 105 15.62 -0.47 7.98
CA SER A 105 15.55 -0.83 6.56
C SER A 105 14.11 -0.93 6.04
N GLU A 106 13.18 -1.36 6.89
CA GLU A 106 11.76 -1.48 6.57
C GLU A 106 11.16 -0.10 6.31
N ILE A 107 11.44 0.91 7.15
CA ILE A 107 10.97 2.28 6.93
C ILE A 107 11.55 2.87 5.65
N VAL A 108 12.85 2.64 5.39
CA VAL A 108 13.49 3.10 4.16
C VAL A 108 12.82 2.49 2.93
N LEU A 109 12.56 1.18 2.95
CA LEU A 109 11.81 0.50 1.88
C LEU A 109 10.40 1.08 1.74
N LEU A 110 9.66 1.25 2.83
CA LEU A 110 8.28 1.74 2.78
C LEU A 110 8.22 3.14 2.17
N VAL A 111 9.16 4.03 2.53
CA VAL A 111 9.29 5.36 1.91
C VAL A 111 9.60 5.26 0.42
N ARG A 112 10.49 4.35 0.01
CA ARG A 112 10.79 4.08 -1.41
C ARG A 112 9.57 3.56 -2.17
N MET A 113 8.84 2.61 -1.60
CA MET A 113 7.60 2.08 -2.18
C MET A 113 6.53 3.16 -2.33
N MET A 114 6.38 4.05 -1.35
CA MET A 114 5.48 5.21 -1.47
C MET A 114 5.91 6.15 -2.60
N GLY A 115 7.22 6.43 -2.71
CA GLY A 115 7.76 7.25 -3.79
C GLY A 115 7.47 6.66 -5.18
N LEU A 116 7.68 5.36 -5.35
CA LEU A 116 7.39 4.64 -6.59
C LEU A 116 5.89 4.62 -6.92
N GLY A 117 5.03 4.31 -5.93
CA GLY A 117 3.59 4.26 -6.15
C GLY A 117 2.97 5.62 -6.46
N LEU A 118 3.43 6.69 -5.79
CA LEU A 118 2.94 8.06 -6.03
C LEU A 118 3.48 8.66 -7.33
N GLY A 119 4.71 8.30 -7.73
CA GLY A 119 5.34 8.74 -8.97
C GLY A 119 5.10 7.82 -10.17
N SER A 120 4.20 6.83 -10.05
CA SER A 120 4.01 5.81 -11.10
C SER A 120 3.51 6.42 -12.41
N TRP A 121 2.57 7.37 -12.32
CA TRP A 121 1.96 7.98 -13.50
C TRP A 121 2.98 8.81 -14.28
N ASP A 122 3.75 9.66 -13.60
CA ASP A 122 4.81 10.46 -14.22
C ASP A 122 5.86 9.56 -14.90
N MET A 123 6.20 8.44 -14.27
CA MET A 123 7.16 7.47 -14.82
C MET A 123 6.64 6.81 -16.11
N ILE A 124 5.35 6.47 -16.15
CA ILE A 124 4.72 5.81 -17.30
C ILE A 124 4.46 6.81 -18.43
N ASP A 125 3.96 8.00 -18.11
CA ASP A 125 3.66 9.03 -19.12
C ASP A 125 4.95 9.53 -19.80
N SER A 126 5.99 9.81 -19.00
CA SER A 126 7.28 10.25 -19.54
C SER A 126 8.10 9.13 -20.20
N GLN A 127 7.74 7.86 -19.98
CA GLN A 127 8.54 6.68 -20.38
C GLN A 127 9.98 6.70 -19.85
N LEU A 128 10.23 7.44 -18.76
CA LEU A 128 11.53 7.53 -18.09
C LEU A 128 11.50 6.67 -16.82
N PHE A 129 11.83 5.40 -16.99
CA PHE A 129 11.79 4.41 -15.91
C PHE A 129 13.00 4.53 -14.98
N ARG A 130 12.93 5.47 -14.04
CA ARG A 130 13.97 5.68 -13.03
C ARG A 130 13.35 5.88 -11.67
N GLU A 131 14.07 5.45 -10.64
CA GLU A 131 13.61 5.66 -9.28
C GLU A 131 13.53 7.15 -8.94
N PRO A 132 12.42 7.60 -8.32
CA PRO A 132 12.31 8.95 -7.79
C PRO A 132 13.41 9.21 -6.77
N LYS A 133 14.09 10.37 -6.88
CA LYS A 133 15.10 10.76 -5.90
C LYS A 133 14.42 11.11 -4.59
N LEU A 134 14.75 10.36 -3.54
CA LEU A 134 14.26 10.63 -2.19
C LEU A 134 15.16 11.67 -1.52
N GLU A 135 14.56 12.78 -1.11
CA GLU A 135 15.25 13.85 -0.39
C GLU A 135 15.72 13.37 1.00
N SER A 136 16.98 13.60 1.33
CA SER A 136 17.55 13.23 2.64
C SER A 136 16.82 13.89 3.82
N SER A 137 16.26 15.08 3.58
CA SER A 137 15.46 15.84 4.54
C SER A 137 14.20 15.09 4.99
N LEU A 138 13.67 14.18 4.17
CA LEU A 138 12.55 13.33 4.54
C LEU A 138 12.92 12.43 5.72
N PHE A 139 14.09 11.81 5.68
CA PHE A 139 14.58 10.90 6.71
C PHE A 139 15.12 11.62 7.95
N THR A 140 15.81 12.75 7.76
CA THR A 140 16.52 13.42 8.86
C THR A 140 15.70 14.51 9.55
N LYS A 141 14.66 15.05 8.89
CA LYS A 141 13.81 16.11 9.45
C LYS A 141 12.37 15.65 9.60
N PHE A 142 11.73 15.21 8.50
CA PHE A 142 10.30 14.89 8.51
C PHE A 142 9.94 13.67 9.36
N LEU A 143 10.63 12.54 9.20
CA LEU A 143 10.35 11.32 10.00
C LEU A 143 10.55 11.53 11.52
N PRO A 144 11.59 12.24 11.98
CA PRO A 144 11.67 12.64 13.38
C PRO A 144 10.52 13.55 13.81
N MET A 145 10.11 14.53 12.99
CA MET A 145 8.99 15.42 13.32
C MET A 145 7.68 14.65 13.54
N ILE A 146 7.35 13.69 12.68
CA ILE A 146 6.13 12.88 12.87
C ILE A 146 6.25 11.94 14.08
N SER A 147 7.44 11.42 14.35
CA SER A 147 7.72 10.60 15.53
C SER A 147 7.55 11.41 16.83
N SER A 148 7.97 12.68 16.86
CA SER A 148 7.73 13.57 17.99
C SER A 148 6.24 13.80 18.23
N LEU A 149 5.45 14.05 17.17
CA LEU A 149 3.99 14.16 17.29
C LEU A 149 3.37 12.88 17.87
N MET A 150 3.82 11.70 17.40
CA MET A 150 3.38 10.42 17.97
C MET A 150 3.71 10.32 19.46
N VAL A 151 4.91 10.71 19.90
CA VAL A 151 5.29 10.68 21.33
C VAL A 151 4.44 11.64 22.16
N GLU A 152 4.16 12.84 21.66
CA GLU A 152 3.26 13.79 22.31
C GLU A 152 1.86 13.18 22.50
N ASP A 153 1.33 12.51 21.48
CA ASP A 153 0.05 11.81 21.55
C ASP A 153 0.05 10.70 22.62
N HIS A 154 1.11 9.87 22.68
CA HIS A 154 1.25 8.84 23.71
C HIS A 154 1.34 9.46 25.11
N THR A 155 2.08 10.56 25.25
CA THR A 155 2.23 11.29 26.51
C THR A 155 0.89 11.86 26.98
N ARG A 156 0.06 12.41 26.08
CA ARG A 156 -1.29 12.90 26.42
C ARG A 156 -2.23 11.79 26.87
N VAL A 157 -2.18 10.63 26.22
CA VAL A 157 -2.99 9.47 26.63
C VAL A 157 -2.57 8.95 28.01
N LEU A 158 -1.28 9.01 28.34
CA LEU A 158 -0.77 8.63 29.65
C LEU A 158 -1.12 9.66 30.73
N SER A 159 -0.94 10.96 30.45
CA SER A 159 -1.25 12.03 31.42
C SER A 159 -2.74 12.09 31.74
N ALA A 160 -3.62 11.82 30.77
CA ALA A 160 -5.07 11.73 31.01
C ALA A 160 -5.48 10.62 32.00
N LYS A 161 -4.60 9.65 32.29
CA LYS A 161 -4.83 8.60 33.30
C LYS A 161 -4.35 8.99 34.69
N LEU A 162 -3.57 10.06 34.82
CA LEU A 162 -3.01 10.52 36.09
C LEU A 162 -3.96 11.54 36.74
N PRO A 163 -4.36 11.35 38.03
CA PRO A 163 -5.35 12.21 38.68
C PRO A 163 -4.93 13.67 38.95
N GLU A 164 -3.63 14.00 38.90
CA GLU A 164 -3.11 15.26 39.48
C GLU A 164 -2.55 16.27 38.47
N GLU A 165 -2.51 15.98 37.17
CA GLU A 165 -1.98 16.93 36.18
C GLU A 165 -3.07 17.55 35.27
N PRO A 166 -2.99 18.85 34.96
CA PRO A 166 -3.87 19.46 33.97
C PRO A 166 -3.66 18.76 32.62
N PRO A 167 -4.74 18.47 31.87
CA PRO A 167 -4.62 17.82 30.58
C PRO A 167 -3.75 18.66 29.64
N LEU A 168 -2.65 18.08 29.19
CA LEU A 168 -1.73 18.70 28.24
C LEU A 168 -2.48 19.09 26.96
N SER A 169 -2.43 20.36 26.57
CA SER A 169 -3.01 20.83 25.31
C SER A 169 -2.18 20.33 24.14
N ALA A 170 -2.83 19.96 23.03
CA ALA A 170 -2.11 19.60 21.81
C ALA A 170 -1.30 20.79 21.29
N THR A 171 -0.01 20.55 21.04
CA THR A 171 0.87 21.52 20.41
C THR A 171 0.53 21.60 18.92
N ALA A 172 0.39 22.81 18.39
CA ALA A 172 0.16 23.00 16.96
C ALA A 172 1.37 22.49 16.16
N PRO A 173 1.17 21.89 14.97
CA PRO A 173 2.27 21.45 14.15
C PRO A 173 3.13 22.66 13.73
N SER A 174 4.44 22.49 13.71
CA SER A 174 5.34 23.57 13.28
C SER A 174 5.07 24.01 11.82
N ASP A 175 5.30 25.27 11.50
CA ASP A 175 5.17 25.79 10.13
C ASP A 175 6.09 25.05 9.14
N LEU A 176 7.25 24.60 9.63
CA LEU A 176 8.18 23.77 8.86
C LEU A 176 7.55 22.42 8.50
N PHE A 177 6.86 21.77 9.44
CA PHE A 177 6.14 20.52 9.18
C PHE A 177 5.04 20.71 8.12
N LEU A 178 4.25 21.78 8.23
CA LEU A 178 3.20 22.09 7.25
C LEU A 178 3.77 22.38 5.85
N THR A 179 4.91 23.04 5.78
CA THR A 179 5.63 23.30 4.52
C THR A 179 6.10 21.98 3.88
N PHE A 180 6.70 21.08 4.68
CA PHE A 180 7.10 19.75 4.21
C PHE A 180 5.92 18.94 3.66
N VAL A 181 4.80 18.95 4.39
CA VAL A 181 3.57 18.27 3.99
C VAL A 181 2.98 18.88 2.72
N LYS A 182 3.13 20.19 2.50
CA LYS A 182 2.69 20.86 1.27
C LYS A 182 3.57 20.52 0.08
N GLU A 183 4.88 20.44 0.24
CA GLU A 183 5.80 20.25 -0.89
C GLU A 183 5.95 18.79 -1.29
N ASN A 184 6.07 17.89 -0.31
CA ASN A 184 6.44 16.49 -0.56
C ASN A 184 5.23 15.55 -0.48
N PRO A 185 4.89 14.79 -1.55
CA PRO A 185 3.73 13.91 -1.58
C PRO A 185 3.85 12.71 -0.61
N ILE A 186 5.07 12.21 -0.36
CA ILE A 186 5.31 11.13 0.62
C ILE A 186 5.04 11.64 2.03
N ALA A 187 5.46 12.87 2.33
CA ALA A 187 5.16 13.53 3.59
C ALA A 187 3.64 13.73 3.77
N SER A 188 2.95 14.20 2.73
CA SER A 188 1.48 14.32 2.75
C SER A 188 0.80 12.98 3.03
N PHE A 189 1.21 11.92 2.33
CA PHE A 189 0.66 10.58 2.48
C PHE A 189 0.90 10.01 3.88
N THR A 190 2.12 10.12 4.40
CA THR A 190 2.47 9.64 5.75
C THR A 190 1.66 10.39 6.82
N THR A 191 1.54 11.71 6.70
CA THR A 191 0.76 12.55 7.62
C THR A 191 -0.74 12.23 7.58
N LEU A 192 -1.28 11.88 6.41
CA LEU A 192 -2.66 11.43 6.28
C LEU A 192 -2.91 10.12 7.06
N TYR A 193 -2.03 9.13 6.91
CA TYR A 193 -2.15 7.86 7.65
C TYR A 193 -1.97 8.04 9.15
N TYR A 194 -1.08 8.95 9.57
CA TYR A 194 -0.96 9.35 10.98
C TYR A 194 -2.27 9.94 11.51
N SER A 195 -2.85 10.90 10.79
CA SER A 195 -4.13 11.52 11.17
C SER A 195 -5.27 10.48 11.26
N LEU A 196 -5.27 9.49 10.37
CA LEU A 196 -6.21 8.37 10.42
C LEU A 196 -6.00 7.47 11.65
N GLN A 197 -4.74 7.20 12.03
CA GLN A 197 -4.46 6.42 13.23
C GLN A 197 -4.96 7.14 14.50
N VAL A 198 -4.71 8.44 14.58
CA VAL A 198 -5.11 9.28 15.72
C VAL A 198 -6.63 9.35 15.87
N THR A 199 -7.35 9.57 14.76
CA THR A 199 -8.83 9.59 14.79
C THR A 199 -9.43 8.25 15.24
N ARG A 200 -8.77 7.12 14.94
CA ARG A 200 -9.19 5.79 15.44
C ARG A 200 -8.98 5.63 16.95
N MET A 201 -8.07 6.38 17.57
CA MET A 201 -7.82 6.33 19.02
C MET A 201 -8.87 7.08 19.85
N LYS A 202 -9.87 7.72 19.22
CA LYS A 202 -10.99 8.45 19.87
C LYS A 202 -10.57 9.60 20.81
N ASP A 203 -9.33 10.08 20.70
CA ASP A 203 -8.89 11.27 21.43
C ASP A 203 -9.51 12.53 20.78
N ARG A 204 -10.36 13.23 21.53
CA ARG A 204 -11.07 14.44 21.06
C ARG A 204 -10.11 15.59 20.74
N VAL A 205 -8.99 15.70 21.45
CA VAL A 205 -8.02 16.79 21.27
C VAL A 205 -7.17 16.52 20.04
N ALA A 206 -6.72 15.27 19.87
CA ALA A 206 -5.94 14.87 18.72
C ALA A 206 -6.79 14.84 17.43
N ALA A 207 -8.10 14.60 17.54
CA ALA A 207 -9.04 14.74 16.42
C ALA A 207 -9.17 16.19 15.91
N LEU A 208 -9.06 17.21 16.77
CA LEU A 208 -9.07 18.61 16.34
C LEU A 208 -7.80 18.97 15.56
N LEU A 209 -6.63 18.49 16.00
CA LEU A 209 -5.37 18.61 15.26
C LEU A 209 -5.47 17.93 13.89
N CYS A 210 -6.07 16.73 13.85
CA CYS A 210 -6.33 16.02 12.60
C CYS A 210 -7.26 16.79 11.67
N LEU A 211 -8.32 17.42 12.19
CA LEU A 211 -9.21 18.26 11.39
C LEU A 211 -8.47 19.46 10.78
N MET A 212 -7.53 20.08 11.51
CA MET A 212 -6.70 21.15 10.96
C MET A 212 -5.78 20.65 9.83
N ILE A 213 -5.10 19.52 10.04
CA ILE A 213 -4.20 18.91 9.05
C ILE A 213 -4.98 18.43 7.82
N ILE A 214 -6.13 17.78 8.01
CA ILE A 214 -7.03 17.33 6.95
C ILE A 214 -7.59 18.52 6.18
N SER A 215 -8.02 19.59 6.84
CA SER A 215 -8.50 20.80 6.16
C SER A 215 -7.39 21.46 5.33
N PHE A 216 -6.16 21.49 5.86
CA PHE A 216 -4.99 22.00 5.15
C PHE A 216 -4.64 21.13 3.93
N LEU A 217 -4.71 19.81 4.06
CA LEU A 217 -4.48 18.87 2.95
C LEU A 217 -5.61 18.93 1.90
N ALA A 218 -6.86 19.10 2.32
CA ALA A 218 -8.03 19.29 1.46
C ALA A 218 -7.92 20.56 0.62
N TYR A 219 -7.45 21.65 1.24
CA TYR A 219 -7.20 22.91 0.58
C TYR A 219 -6.12 22.82 -0.52
N LEU A 220 -5.17 21.90 -0.39
CA LEU A 220 -4.08 21.73 -1.35
C LEU A 220 -4.41 20.80 -2.54
N GLU A 221 -5.68 20.38 -2.71
CA GLU A 221 -6.17 19.43 -3.75
C GLU A 221 -5.51 18.03 -3.78
N LYS A 222 -4.39 17.83 -3.08
CA LYS A 222 -3.68 16.54 -2.92
C LYS A 222 -4.53 15.44 -2.27
N MET A 223 -5.68 15.82 -1.72
CA MET A 223 -6.52 14.97 -0.89
C MET A 223 -7.52 14.10 -1.67
N PHE A 224 -7.88 14.46 -2.91
CA PHE A 224 -8.94 13.73 -3.63
C PHE A 224 -8.57 12.27 -3.90
N SER A 225 -7.35 11.99 -4.37
CA SER A 225 -6.91 10.62 -4.62
C SER A 225 -6.75 9.84 -3.31
N ALA A 226 -6.13 10.45 -2.29
CA ALA A 226 -5.78 9.78 -1.04
C ALA A 226 -6.95 9.57 -0.06
N ILE A 227 -7.91 10.52 0.06
CA ILE A 227 -9.16 10.30 0.81
C ILE A 227 -10.02 9.26 0.08
N PHE A 228 -10.14 9.35 -1.25
CA PHE A 228 -10.90 8.35 -2.01
C PHE A 228 -10.34 6.95 -1.75
N PHE A 229 -9.01 6.80 -1.74
CA PHE A 229 -8.32 5.57 -1.35
C PHE A 229 -8.67 5.08 0.06
N VAL A 230 -8.64 5.97 1.06
CA VAL A 230 -8.90 5.65 2.47
C VAL A 230 -10.38 5.29 2.69
N CYS A 231 -11.30 6.05 2.11
CA CYS A 231 -12.74 5.81 2.19
C CYS A 231 -13.14 4.55 1.40
N CYS A 232 -12.59 4.33 0.21
CA CYS A 232 -12.92 3.17 -0.62
C CYS A 232 -12.27 1.87 -0.07
N GLY A 233 -11.04 1.92 0.43
CA GLY A 233 -10.35 0.76 1.01
C GLY A 233 -10.90 0.31 2.38
N THR A 234 -11.62 1.17 3.10
CA THR A 234 -12.30 0.80 4.36
C THR A 234 -13.76 0.38 4.16
N TYR A 235 -14.42 0.85 3.09
CA TYR A 235 -15.85 0.56 2.81
C TYR A 235 -16.11 -0.42 1.67
N THR A 236 -15.13 -0.84 0.87
CA THR A 236 -15.36 -1.89 -0.12
C THR A 236 -15.15 -3.27 0.52
N PRO A 237 -16.21 -4.07 0.72
CA PRO A 237 -16.03 -5.50 0.93
C PRO A 237 -15.46 -6.05 -0.38
N LYS A 238 -14.30 -6.73 -0.29
CA LYS A 238 -13.69 -7.59 -1.31
C LYS A 238 -14.47 -7.61 -2.64
N PHE A 239 -14.01 -6.85 -3.64
CA PHE A 239 -14.39 -7.13 -5.01
C PHE A 239 -14.04 -8.61 -5.25
N HIS A 240 -15.05 -9.41 -5.59
CA HIS A 240 -14.87 -10.86 -5.74
C HIS A 240 -13.84 -11.08 -6.85
N ARG A 241 -12.71 -11.72 -6.53
CA ARG A 241 -11.57 -12.02 -7.42
C ARG A 241 -11.93 -12.70 -8.75
N ALA A 242 -13.16 -13.18 -8.89
CA ALA A 242 -13.67 -13.86 -10.08
C ALA A 242 -14.36 -12.92 -11.10
N ASP A 243 -14.57 -11.64 -10.78
CA ASP A 243 -15.28 -10.72 -11.68
C ASP A 243 -14.42 -9.49 -12.03
N CYS A 244 -13.45 -9.68 -12.93
CA CYS A 244 -12.68 -8.58 -13.54
C CYS A 244 -13.54 -7.71 -14.49
N ARG A 245 -14.80 -8.10 -14.78
CA ARG A 245 -15.67 -7.41 -15.74
C ARG A 245 -15.90 -5.93 -15.41
N PRO A 246 -16.10 -5.50 -14.14
CA PRO A 246 -16.40 -4.10 -13.84
C PRO A 246 -15.19 -3.18 -14.08
N SER A 247 -13.98 -3.65 -13.73
CA SER A 247 -12.72 -2.95 -14.04
C SER A 247 -12.46 -2.92 -15.55
N TRP A 248 -12.71 -4.05 -16.23
CA TRP A 248 -12.57 -4.21 -17.69
C TRP A 248 -13.48 -3.28 -18.50
N THR A 249 -14.73 -3.10 -18.10
CA THR A 249 -15.67 -2.17 -18.76
C THR A 249 -15.24 -0.70 -18.63
N GLY A 250 -14.51 -0.35 -17.56
CA GLY A 250 -13.96 1.00 -17.36
C GLY A 250 -12.73 1.31 -18.20
N THR A 251 -12.10 0.29 -18.82
CA THR A 251 -10.90 0.40 -19.67
C THR A 251 -11.19 0.23 -21.16
N GLN A 252 -12.45 0.41 -21.60
CA GLN A 252 -12.77 0.35 -23.03
C GLN A 252 -11.97 1.40 -23.81
N PRO A 253 -11.26 1.01 -24.90
CA PRO A 253 -10.49 1.95 -25.69
C PRO A 253 -11.42 2.92 -26.44
N ASN A 254 -11.24 4.22 -26.18
CA ASN A 254 -11.91 5.30 -26.91
C ASN A 254 -11.30 5.53 -28.31
N ASN A 255 -12.01 6.26 -29.17
CA ASN A 255 -11.62 6.60 -30.56
C ASN A 255 -10.26 7.31 -30.73
N GLU A 256 -9.63 7.75 -29.65
CA GLU A 256 -8.30 8.39 -29.64
C GLU A 256 -7.15 7.38 -29.56
N HIS A 257 -7.42 6.11 -29.26
CA HIS A 257 -6.39 5.09 -29.12
C HIS A 257 -6.04 4.43 -30.47
N SER A 258 -4.79 3.96 -30.60
CA SER A 258 -4.30 3.28 -31.80
C SER A 258 -5.06 1.97 -32.06
N GLU A 259 -5.28 1.63 -33.34
CA GLU A 259 -5.92 0.37 -33.79
C GLU A 259 -5.28 -0.89 -33.16
N CYS A 260 -3.98 -0.83 -32.83
CA CYS A 260 -3.27 -1.91 -32.15
C CYS A 260 -3.85 -2.18 -30.74
N VAL A 261 -4.18 -1.12 -29.99
CA VAL A 261 -4.78 -1.21 -28.65
C VAL A 261 -6.19 -1.78 -28.73
N HIS A 262 -6.97 -1.37 -29.74
CA HIS A 262 -8.30 -1.95 -30.00
C HIS A 262 -8.20 -3.44 -30.32
N THR A 263 -7.23 -3.85 -31.13
CA THR A 263 -7.01 -5.26 -31.49
C THR A 263 -6.63 -6.11 -30.27
N ILE A 264 -5.72 -5.62 -29.42
CA ILE A 264 -5.31 -6.32 -28.19
C ILE A 264 -6.47 -6.41 -27.20
N TYR A 265 -7.23 -5.32 -27.03
CA TYR A 265 -8.42 -5.31 -26.17
C TYR A 265 -9.45 -6.33 -26.64
N GLN A 266 -9.66 -6.43 -27.96
CA GLN A 266 -10.61 -7.38 -28.56
C GLN A 266 -10.14 -8.83 -28.39
N GLN A 267 -8.85 -9.11 -28.62
CA GLN A 267 -8.28 -10.45 -28.36
C GLN A 267 -8.38 -10.87 -26.89
N LEU A 268 -8.19 -9.94 -25.96
CA LEU A 268 -8.37 -10.23 -24.53
C LEU A 268 -9.85 -10.44 -24.19
N THR A 269 -10.75 -9.63 -24.76
CA THR A 269 -12.21 -9.75 -24.61
C THR A 269 -12.68 -11.13 -25.08
N ASP A 270 -12.22 -11.56 -26.24
CA ASP A 270 -12.59 -12.85 -26.82
C ASP A 270 -12.09 -14.01 -25.96
N LYS A 271 -10.88 -13.93 -25.41
CA LYS A 271 -10.35 -14.94 -24.48
C LYS A 271 -11.09 -14.98 -23.14
N ILE A 272 -11.50 -13.83 -22.62
CA ILE A 272 -12.31 -13.74 -21.39
C ILE A 272 -13.71 -14.31 -21.62
N ASN A 273 -14.33 -14.02 -22.77
CA ASN A 273 -15.68 -14.49 -23.10
C ASN A 273 -15.71 -15.97 -23.50
N ALA A 274 -14.64 -16.47 -24.12
CA ALA A 274 -14.48 -17.89 -24.45
C ALA A 274 -14.10 -18.76 -23.24
N TRP A 275 -13.84 -18.14 -22.07
CA TRP A 275 -13.50 -18.87 -20.86
C TRP A 275 -14.70 -19.65 -20.32
N GLN A 276 -14.53 -20.97 -20.21
CA GLN A 276 -15.41 -21.83 -19.44
C GLN A 276 -14.64 -22.35 -18.22
N PRO A 277 -15.23 -22.34 -17.01
CA PRO A 277 -14.57 -22.91 -15.84
C PRO A 277 -14.32 -24.40 -16.08
N SER A 278 -13.08 -24.87 -15.83
CA SER A 278 -12.81 -26.30 -15.82
C SER A 278 -13.64 -26.97 -14.72
N PRO A 279 -14.26 -28.14 -14.99
CA PRO A 279 -14.97 -28.88 -13.95
C PRO A 279 -13.98 -29.22 -12.84
N ALA A 280 -14.27 -28.73 -11.63
CA ALA A 280 -13.47 -29.04 -10.46
C ALA A 280 -13.45 -30.56 -10.26
N THR A 281 -12.29 -31.19 -10.45
CA THR A 281 -12.07 -32.55 -9.96
C THR A 281 -12.14 -32.46 -8.43
N PRO A 282 -13.03 -33.20 -7.74
CA PRO A 282 -13.00 -33.26 -6.29
C PRO A 282 -11.61 -33.70 -5.86
N GLN A 283 -10.95 -32.91 -5.02
CA GLN A 283 -9.64 -33.26 -4.46
C GLN A 283 -9.77 -34.62 -3.77
N GLU A 284 -9.00 -35.62 -4.22
CA GLU A 284 -8.82 -36.85 -3.46
C GLU A 284 -8.23 -36.46 -2.09
N GLN A 285 -8.95 -36.81 -1.03
CA GLN A 285 -8.44 -36.70 0.33
C GLN A 285 -7.15 -37.53 0.43
N LEU A 286 -6.00 -36.87 0.50
CA LEU A 286 -4.78 -37.49 0.98
C LEU A 286 -4.95 -37.78 2.48
N ASP A 287 -5.28 -39.04 2.81
CA ASP A 287 -5.20 -39.56 4.17
C ASP A 287 -3.75 -39.46 4.67
N SER A 288 -3.48 -38.47 5.52
CA SER A 288 -2.21 -38.35 6.24
C SER A 288 -2.28 -39.20 7.52
N PRO A 289 -1.46 -40.25 7.67
CA PRO A 289 -1.47 -41.10 8.83
C PRO A 289 -0.47 -40.57 9.85
N LEU A 290 -0.87 -39.66 10.75
CA LEU A 290 -0.19 -39.37 12.02
C LEU A 290 -0.96 -38.29 12.79
N MET A 291 -1.68 -38.71 13.84
CA MET A 291 -1.91 -38.01 15.12
C MET A 291 -3.24 -38.52 15.74
N SER A 292 -3.23 -39.73 16.28
CA SER A 292 -4.15 -40.14 17.34
C SER A 292 -3.39 -40.16 18.65
N VAL A 293 -3.24 -38.98 19.27
CA VAL A 293 -2.79 -38.91 20.67
C VAL A 293 -4.05 -38.90 21.55
N PRO A 294 -4.26 -39.89 22.43
CA PRO A 294 -5.41 -39.91 23.33
C PRO A 294 -5.23 -38.86 24.45
N THR A 295 -6.26 -38.05 24.67
CA THR A 295 -6.37 -37.13 25.81
C THR A 295 -6.57 -37.92 27.12
N PRO A 296 -5.88 -37.59 28.23
CA PRO A 296 -6.12 -38.27 29.51
C PRO A 296 -7.47 -37.85 30.12
N ALA A 297 -8.17 -38.81 30.72
CA ALA A 297 -9.44 -38.59 31.42
C ALA A 297 -9.24 -37.79 32.73
N PRO A 298 -10.22 -36.96 33.13
CA PRO A 298 -10.12 -36.15 34.34
C PRO A 298 -10.33 -37.00 35.60
N LEU A 299 -9.47 -36.79 36.61
CA LEU A 299 -9.70 -37.09 38.02
C LEU A 299 -9.89 -35.78 38.78
#